data_AF-A0A925A0Z9-F1
#
_entry.id   AF-A0A925A0Z9-F1
#
_cell.length_a   1.000
_cell.length_b   1.000
_cell.length_c   1.000
_cell.angle_alpha   90.00
_cell.angle_beta   90.00
_cell.angle_gamma   90.00
#
_symmetry.space_group_name_H-M   'P 1'
#
loop_
_entity.id
_entity.type
_entity.pdbx_description
1 polymer ?
#
loop_
_entity_poly.entity_id
_entity_poly.type
_entity_poly.pdbx_seq_one_letter_code
_entity_poly.pdbx_strand_id
1 'polypeptide(L)' 'SIAAASILAKTYRDDHMLKLAEEHPQYDWSRNKGYPTVKHRDAVISFGMSPYHRRTFRITDPQMSLSFEE' A
#
# COMPACT_ATOMS: atom_id res chain seq x y z
N SER A 1 -7.12 -11.72 -25.67
CA SER A 1 -8.27 -11.06 -25.01
C SER A 1 -7.77 -10.26 -23.82
N ILE A 2 -8.23 -9.01 -23.66
CA ILE A 2 -7.78 -8.11 -22.58
C ILE A 2 -8.31 -8.58 -21.21
N ALA A 3 -9.56 -9.04 -21.15
CA ALA A 3 -10.18 -9.48 -19.89
C ALA A 3 -9.45 -10.66 -19.24
N ALA A 4 -9.06 -11.66 -20.03
CA ALA A 4 -8.32 -12.83 -19.53
C ALA A 4 -6.95 -12.42 -18.94
N ALA A 5 -6.24 -11.51 -19.61
CA ALA A 5 -4.96 -11.01 -19.12
C ALA A 5 -5.10 -10.25 -17.77
N SER A 6 -6.15 -9.42 -17.63
CA SER A 6 -6.41 -8.69 -16.39
C SER A 6 -6.70 -9.61 -15.20
N ILE A 7 -7.42 -10.72 -15.42
CA ILE A 7 -7.69 -11.73 -14.38
C ILE A 7 -6.40 -12.40 -13.92
N LEU A 8 -5.56 -12.83 -14.87
CA LEU A 8 -4.26 -13.45 -14.56
C LEU A 8 -3.34 -12.49 -13.80
N ALA A 9 -3.27 -11.23 -14.23
CA ALA A 9 -2.44 -10.23 -13.56
C ALA A 9 -2.91 -9.94 -12.12
N LYS A 10 -4.22 -9.82 -11.90
CA LYS A 10 -4.78 -9.51 -10.58
C LYS A 10 -4.61 -10.66 -9.59
N THR A 11 -4.93 -11.89 -10.02
CA THR A 11 -4.79 -13.09 -9.18
C THR A 11 -3.35 -13.29 -8.73
N TYR A 12 -2.40 -13.24 -9.67
CA TYR A 12 -0.98 -13.33 -9.37
C TYR A 12 -0.50 -12.24 -8.40
N ARG A 13 -0.91 -10.98 -8.63
CA ARG A 13 -0.53 -9.86 -7.75
C ARG A 13 -1.05 -10.06 -6.33
N ASP A 14 -2.27 -10.54 -6.17
CA ASP A 14 -2.87 -10.73 -4.85
C ASP A 14 -2.22 -11.86 -4.06
N ASP A 15 -1.87 -12.96 -4.72
CA ASP A 15 -1.10 -14.06 -4.12
C ASP A 15 0.29 -13.60 -3.68
N HIS A 16 0.97 -12.81 -4.51
CA HIS A 16 2.27 -12.23 -4.15
C HIS A 16 2.16 -11.31 -2.92
N MET A 17 1.13 -10.46 -2.85
CA MET A 17 0.92 -9.60 -1.67
C MET A 17 0.59 -10.40 -0.40
N LEU A 18 -0.04 -11.57 -0.50
CA LEU A 18 -0.31 -12.44 0.65
C LEU A 18 0.99 -13.01 1.22
N LYS A 19 1.89 -13.51 0.36
CA LYS A 19 3.21 -14.00 0.80
C LYS A 19 4.01 -12.91 1.49
N LEU A 20 4.03 -11.71 0.90
CA LEU A 20 4.69 -10.56 1.51
C LEU A 20 4.07 -10.14 2.85
N ALA A 21 2.76 -10.37 3.04
CA ALA A 21 2.09 -10.08 4.30
C ALA A 21 2.50 -11.05 5.43
N GLU A 22 2.91 -12.27 5.10
CA GLU A 22 3.47 -13.22 6.06
C GLU A 22 4.87 -12.77 6.52
N GLU A 23 5.70 -12.29 5.59
CA GLU A 23 7.05 -11.78 5.87
C GLU A 23 7.03 -10.41 6.56
N HIS A 24 6.03 -9.57 6.26
CA HIS A 24 5.89 -8.22 6.79
C HIS A 24 4.48 -7.95 7.34
N PRO A 25 4.10 -8.61 8.46
CA PRO A 25 2.75 -8.53 9.02
C PRO A 25 2.36 -7.12 9.47
N GLN A 26 3.33 -6.26 9.78
CA GLN A 26 3.09 -4.90 10.27
C GLN A 26 2.35 -4.01 9.26
N TYR A 27 2.49 -4.24 7.95
CA TYR A 27 1.90 -3.36 6.93
C TYR A 27 0.48 -3.75 6.49
N ASP A 28 -0.11 -4.83 7.05
CA ASP A 28 -1.48 -5.28 6.77
C ASP A 28 -1.78 -5.57 5.28
N TRP A 29 -0.75 -5.98 4.53
CA TRP A 29 -0.83 -6.20 3.08
C TRP A 29 -1.80 -7.31 2.67
N SER A 30 -2.16 -8.22 3.58
CA SER A 30 -3.18 -9.23 3.34
C SER A 30 -4.53 -8.60 2.99
N ARG A 31 -4.85 -7.44 3.59
CA ARG A 31 -6.09 -6.69 3.40
C ARG A 31 -5.94 -5.56 2.39
N ASN A 32 -4.89 -4.74 2.51
CA ASN A 32 -4.76 -3.54 1.68
C ASN A 32 -4.03 -3.77 0.35
N LYS A 33 -3.40 -4.94 0.13
CA LYS A 33 -2.67 -5.29 -1.11
C LYS A 33 -1.64 -4.23 -1.55
N GLY A 34 -1.05 -3.51 -0.60
CA GLY A 34 -0.04 -2.47 -0.81
C GLY A 34 -0.60 -1.08 -1.17
N TYR A 35 -1.92 -0.88 -1.12
CA TYR A 35 -2.53 0.44 -1.28
C TYR A 35 -2.37 1.27 0.02
N PRO A 36 -2.14 2.59 -0.08
CA PRO A 36 -1.83 3.45 1.06
C PRO A 36 -3.08 3.77 1.90
N THR A 37 -3.72 2.75 2.49
CA THR A 37 -4.79 2.93 3.48
C THR A 37 -4.26 3.60 4.73
N VAL A 38 -5.15 4.12 5.58
CA VAL A 38 -4.77 4.74 6.87
C VAL A 38 -3.84 3.81 7.65
N LYS A 39 -4.25 2.55 7.86
CA LYS A 39 -3.46 1.53 8.55
C LYS A 39 -2.10 1.25 7.91
N HIS A 40 -2.00 1.23 6.57
CA HIS A 40 -0.72 1.06 5.89
C HIS A 40 0.18 2.26 6.18
N ARG A 41 -0.31 3.48 5.99
CA ARG A 41 0.47 4.71 6.21
C ARG A 41 0.97 4.78 7.65
N ASP A 42 0.11 4.49 8.61
CA ASP A 42 0.46 4.46 10.03
C ASP A 42 1.57 3.44 10.28
N ALA A 43 1.46 2.23 9.72
CA ALA A 43 2.50 1.21 9.82
C ALA A 43 3.83 1.65 9.20
N VAL A 44 3.81 2.34 8.06
CA VAL A 44 5.05 2.86 7.44
C VAL A 44 5.66 3.98 8.27
N ILE A 45 4.84 4.83 8.89
CA ILE A 45 5.32 5.88 9.78
C ILE A 45 5.94 5.27 11.05
N SER A 46 5.33 4.21 11.61
CA SER A 46 5.81 3.56 12.84
C SER A 46 7.01 2.62 12.63
N PHE A 47 7.02 1.84 11.54
CA PHE A 47 8.00 0.77 11.30
C PHE A 47 9.01 1.10 10.17
N GLY A 48 8.80 2.19 9.44
CA GLY A 48 9.60 2.57 8.28
C GLY A 48 9.15 1.89 6.97
N MET A 49 9.85 2.20 5.88
CA MET A 49 9.61 1.57 4.57
C MET A 49 10.34 0.23 4.46
N SER A 50 9.65 -0.79 3.98
CA SER A 50 10.28 -2.04 3.54
C SER A 50 10.94 -1.93 2.15
N PRO A 51 11.78 -2.90 1.73
CA PRO A 51 12.36 -2.96 0.38
C PRO A 51 11.33 -3.00 -0.75
N TYR A 52 10.11 -3.49 -0.47
CA TYR A 52 9.03 -3.62 -1.44
C TYR A 52 8.21 -2.32 -1.61
N HIS A 53 8.44 -1.31 -0.77
CA HIS A 53 7.81 -0.01 -0.95
C HIS A 53 8.43 0.73 -2.13
N ARG A 54 7.56 1.40 -2.91
CA ARG A 54 7.99 2.31 -3.97
C ARG A 54 8.49 3.61 -3.35
N ARG A 55 9.81 3.79 -3.30
CA ARG A 55 10.45 4.96 -2.66
C ARG A 55 10.08 6.31 -3.29
N THR A 56 9.66 6.29 -4.56
CA THR A 56 9.20 7.50 -5.26
C THR A 56 7.78 7.92 -4.88
N PHE A 57 7.03 7.06 -4.18
CA PHE A 57 5.65 7.33 -3.81
C PHE A 57 5.60 8.03 -2.45
N ARG A 58 4.83 9.11 -2.38
CA ARG A 58 4.65 9.87 -1.14
C ARG A 58 3.68 9.13 -0.22
N ILE A 59 4.13 8.84 1.00
CA ILE A 59 3.34 8.15 2.04
C ILE A 59 2.91 9.13 3.14
N THR A 60 3.67 10.20 3.34
CA THR A 60 3.40 11.24 4.34
C THR A 60 2.49 12.33 3.78
N ASP A 61 1.37 12.47 4.49
CA ASP A 61 0.35 13.53 4.47
C ASP A 61 -0.06 14.11 3.09
N PRO A 62 -1.20 13.67 2.53
CA PRO A 62 -1.74 14.24 1.31
C PRO A 62 -2.61 15.49 1.54
N GLN A 63 -3.06 15.76 2.78
CA GLN A 63 -4.08 16.78 3.00
C GLN A 63 -3.45 18.09 3.47
N MET A 64 -3.34 19.04 2.55
CA MET A 64 -2.99 20.41 2.91
C MET A 64 -4.05 20.98 3.85
N SER A 65 -3.64 21.52 4.99
CA SER A 65 -4.51 22.31 5.86
C SER A 65 -4.79 23.66 5.17
N LEU A 66 -6.05 23.93 4.86
CA LEU A 66 -6.49 25.27 4.45
C LEU A 66 -6.83 26.05 5.71
N SER A 67 -6.00 27.03 6.05
CA SER A 67 -6.33 28.05 7.03
C SER A 67 -7.20 29.10 6.32
N PHE A 68 -8.43 29.28 6.79
CA PHE A 68 -9.24 30.44 6.41
C PHE A 68 -9.00 31.51 7.47
N GLU A 69 -8.47 32.67 7.06
CA GLU A 69 -8.52 33.89 7.86
C GLU A 69 -9.95 34.46 7.73
N GLU A 70 -10.53 34.90 8.86
CA GLU A 70 -11.92 35.38 8.97
C GLU A 70 -12.23 36.60 8.08
#